data_AF-A0A835VN79-F1
#
_entry.id   AF-A0A835VN79-F1
#
_cell.length_a   1.000
_cell.length_b   1.000
_cell.length_c   1.000
_cell.angle_alpha   90.00
_cell.angle_beta   90.00
_cell.angle_gamma   90.00
#
_symmetry.space_group_name_H-M   'P 1'
#
loop_
_entity.id
_entity.type
_entity.pdbx_description
1 polymer ?
#
loop_
_entity_poly.entity_id
_entity_poly.type
_entity_poly.pdbx_seq_one_letter_code
_entity_poly.pdbx_strand_id
1 'polypeptide(L)'
;MASLEDLAVSAFINILSAIGFLLAFAVLRVQPINARVYYPKLFISGLTSSTRGSSKGVLRFVNFNLWSYVVSFFSWMPEALKKSQTEIIEHAGLDSAIYLRIYVLGLKIFVPLTVSALLVIIPVNVSGGTLLSLKKDVFFNDIDKLSISNISDGSERFWVHLVMAYLFTIWTCYILYMEYCNVAFMRLHFLATQHTAVLSNSLWLSKYSQYFQGIQSQRVWTISFRRIILNTTLVTRLFTMQTDLLSLLGRRKGYKIGWTITSSNLKGIQPKNQLERLVSWPLWPNN
;
A
#
# COMPACT_ATOMS: atom_id res chain seq x y z
N MET A 1 -2.54 31.50 15.28
CA MET A 1 -2.66 31.18 13.85
C MET A 1 -1.27 30.79 13.37
N ALA A 2 -1.11 29.70 12.62
CA ALA A 2 0.22 29.21 12.21
C ALA A 2 0.95 30.26 11.37
N SER A 3 2.19 30.58 11.73
CA SER A 3 3.05 31.48 10.97
C SER A 3 3.71 30.75 9.80
N LEU A 4 4.28 31.50 8.86
CA LEU A 4 5.07 30.91 7.76
C LEU A 4 6.27 30.14 8.30
N GLU A 5 6.88 30.62 9.39
CA GLU A 5 7.98 29.96 10.08
C GLU A 5 7.57 28.59 10.65
N ASP A 6 6.38 28.50 11.26
CA ASP A 6 5.86 27.21 11.79
C ASP A 6 5.67 26.17 10.68
N LEU A 7 5.15 26.61 9.53
CA LEU A 7 5.01 25.75 8.34
C LEU A 7 6.38 25.31 7.80
N ALA A 8 7.34 26.24 7.74
CA ALA A 8 8.68 25.96 7.22
C ALA A 8 9.43 24.96 8.11
N VAL A 9 9.39 25.13 9.44
CA VAL A 9 10.02 24.20 10.40
C VAL A 9 9.38 22.81 10.31
N SER A 10 8.04 22.75 10.25
CA SER A 10 7.32 21.47 10.09
C SER A 10 7.67 20.78 8.77
N ALA A 11 7.64 21.51 7.65
CA ALA A 11 8.02 20.98 6.35
C ALA A 11 9.47 20.48 6.34
N PHE A 12 10.39 21.24 6.95
CA PHE A 12 11.79 20.87 7.05
C PHE A 12 11.98 19.55 7.82
N ILE A 13 11.35 19.38 8.98
CA ILE A 13 11.44 18.15 9.78
C ILE A 13 10.85 16.95 9.02
N ASN A 14 9.72 17.14 8.34
CA ASN A 14 9.08 16.09 7.54
C ASN A 14 9.93 15.68 6.33
N ILE A 15 10.52 16.63 5.61
CA ILE A 15 11.41 16.35 4.49
C ILE A 15 12.69 15.65 4.97
N LEU A 16 13.29 16.13 6.06
CA LEU A 16 14.50 15.54 6.62
C LEU A 16 14.27 14.10 7.08
N SER A 17 13.15 13.85 7.77
CA SER A 17 12.78 12.49 8.18
C SER A 17 12.48 11.58 6.99
N ALA A 18 11.79 12.07 5.96
CA ALA A 18 11.56 11.33 4.71
C ALA A 18 12.88 10.95 4.02
N ILE A 19 13.83 11.86 3.93
CA ILE A 19 15.17 11.58 3.38
C ILE A 19 15.88 10.52 4.25
N GLY A 20 15.81 10.63 5.57
CA GLY A 20 16.35 9.63 6.49
C GLY A 20 15.77 8.23 6.24
N PHE A 21 14.44 8.11 6.07
CA PHE A 21 13.80 6.83 5.74
C PHE A 21 14.18 6.30 4.36
N LEU A 22 14.30 7.16 3.34
CA LEU A 22 14.74 6.75 2.01
C LEU A 22 16.20 6.25 2.01
N LEU A 23 17.08 6.88 2.78
CA LEU A 23 18.45 6.42 2.97
C LEU A 23 18.48 5.07 3.70
N ALA A 24 17.72 4.92 4.77
CA ALA A 24 17.58 3.65 5.47
C ALA A 24 17.06 2.54 4.53
N PHE A 25 16.05 2.84 3.70
CA PHE A 25 15.54 1.93 2.68
C PHE A 25 16.63 1.52 1.67
N ALA A 26 17.40 2.47 1.14
CA ALA A 26 18.45 2.17 0.18
C ALA A 26 19.56 1.29 0.78
N VAL A 27 19.93 1.52 2.05
CA VAL A 27 20.89 0.67 2.77
C VAL A 27 20.32 -0.73 3.02
N LEU A 28 19.11 -0.82 3.57
CA LEU A 28 18.48 -2.09 3.90
C LEU A 28 18.21 -2.96 2.67
N ARG A 29 17.90 -2.34 1.52
CA ARG A 29 17.64 -3.03 0.25
C ARG A 29 18.87 -3.70 -0.35
N VAL A 30 20.06 -3.12 -0.17
CA VAL A 30 21.33 -3.65 -0.73
C VAL A 30 21.85 -4.84 0.08
N GLN A 31 21.45 -4.98 1.35
CA GLN A 31 21.90 -6.08 2.20
C GLN A 31 21.33 -7.43 1.74
N PRO A 32 22.17 -8.45 1.49
CA PRO A 32 21.70 -9.76 1.03
C PRO A 32 20.85 -10.50 2.07
N ILE A 33 21.01 -10.19 3.36
CA ILE A 33 20.13 -10.70 4.43
C ILE A 33 18.66 -10.33 4.20
N ASN A 34 18.40 -9.10 3.75
CA ASN A 34 17.05 -8.56 3.61
C ASN A 34 16.44 -8.84 2.24
N ALA A 35 17.17 -9.49 1.32
CA ALA A 35 16.71 -9.74 -0.04
C ALA A 35 15.35 -10.48 -0.08
N ARG A 36 15.11 -11.38 0.88
CA ARG A 36 13.85 -12.12 0.99
C ARG A 36 12.63 -11.24 1.31
N VAL A 37 12.84 -10.13 2.02
CA VAL A 37 11.78 -9.18 2.40
C VAL A 37 11.49 -8.22 1.26
N TYR A 38 12.53 -7.69 0.59
CA TYR A 38 12.37 -6.72 -0.48
C TYR A 38 12.02 -7.34 -1.85
N TYR A 39 12.39 -8.59 -2.09
CA TYR A 39 12.15 -9.27 -3.38
C TYR A 39 11.44 -10.63 -3.25
N PRO A 40 10.30 -10.73 -2.55
CA PRO A 40 9.63 -12.01 -2.29
C PRO A 40 9.18 -12.70 -3.59
N LYS A 41 8.77 -11.92 -4.60
CA LYS A 41 8.33 -12.45 -5.90
C LYS A 41 9.45 -13.17 -6.65
N LEU A 42 10.71 -12.76 -6.51
CA LEU A 42 11.84 -13.47 -7.14
C LEU A 42 12.03 -14.88 -6.57
N PHE A 43 11.80 -15.04 -5.26
CA PHE A 43 11.88 -16.34 -4.59
C PHE A 43 10.67 -17.23 -4.89
N ILE A 44 9.46 -16.65 -4.95
CA ILE A 44 8.23 -17.38 -5.26
C ILE A 44 8.24 -17.88 -6.71
N SER A 45 8.74 -17.05 -7.63
CA SER A 45 8.85 -17.41 -9.05
C SER A 45 9.97 -18.40 -9.35
N GLY A 46 10.81 -18.75 -8.36
CA GLY A 46 11.90 -19.71 -8.52
C GLY A 46 13.07 -19.23 -9.38
N LEU A 47 13.03 -17.98 -9.87
CA LEU A 47 14.10 -17.39 -10.69
C LEU A 47 15.41 -17.20 -9.92
N THR A 48 15.34 -17.14 -8.59
CA THR A 48 16.51 -17.24 -7.70
C THR A 48 16.72 -18.69 -7.27
N SER A 49 17.10 -19.57 -8.20
CA SER A 49 17.87 -20.76 -7.85
C SER A 49 19.23 -20.26 -7.37
N SER A 50 19.39 -20.19 -6.05
CA SER A 50 20.59 -19.71 -5.39
C SER A 50 21.83 -20.26 -6.08
N THR A 51 22.56 -19.43 -6.82
CA THR A 51 23.95 -19.70 -7.19
C THR A 51 24.67 -19.86 -5.86
N ARG A 52 24.79 -21.10 -5.41
CA ARG A 52 25.50 -21.51 -4.20
C ARG A 52 27.01 -21.42 -4.47
N GLY A 53 27.43 -20.27 -5.00
CA GLY A 53 28.77 -19.98 -5.46
C GLY A 53 29.51 -19.13 -4.44
N SER A 54 30.39 -19.79 -3.70
CA SER A 54 31.72 -19.30 -3.28
C SER A 54 31.87 -17.90 -2.63
N SER A 55 30.83 -17.30 -2.05
CA SER A 55 31.00 -16.10 -1.22
C SER A 55 31.45 -16.53 0.18
N LYS A 56 32.76 -16.37 0.49
CA LYS A 56 33.37 -16.73 1.78
C LYS A 56 32.98 -15.71 2.88
N GLY A 57 32.51 -16.21 4.03
CA GLY A 57 32.42 -15.45 5.28
C GLY A 57 31.33 -14.36 5.35
N VAL A 58 31.59 -13.29 6.13
CA VAL A 58 30.65 -12.20 6.47
C VAL A 58 30.11 -11.45 5.24
N LEU A 59 30.85 -11.47 4.13
CA LEU A 59 30.43 -10.92 2.84
C LEU A 59 29.17 -11.61 2.25
N ARG A 60 28.82 -12.80 2.74
CA ARG A 60 27.52 -13.45 2.43
C ARG A 60 26.33 -12.68 3.02
N PHE A 61 26.56 -11.94 4.10
CA PHE A 61 25.53 -11.30 4.90
C PHE A 61 25.53 -9.78 4.75
N VAL A 62 26.69 -9.18 4.47
CA VAL A 62 26.85 -7.73 4.37
C VAL A 62 27.65 -7.33 3.13
N ASN A 63 27.13 -6.37 2.36
CA ASN A 63 27.85 -5.74 1.26
C ASN A 63 28.54 -4.45 1.75
N PHE A 64 29.85 -4.28 1.59
CA PHE A 64 30.58 -3.08 2.07
C PHE A 64 30.85 -2.04 0.98
N ASN A 65 30.35 -2.22 -0.25
CA ASN A 65 30.65 -1.29 -1.33
C ASN A 65 29.79 0.00 -1.25
N LEU A 66 30.38 1.09 -0.74
CA LEU A 66 29.78 2.43 -0.64
C LEU A 66 29.18 2.94 -1.96
N TRP A 67 29.84 2.70 -3.08
CA TRP A 67 29.36 3.11 -4.41
C TRP A 67 28.03 2.43 -4.79
N SER A 68 27.87 1.16 -4.38
CA SER A 68 26.63 0.41 -4.59
C SER A 68 25.44 1.04 -3.86
N TYR A 69 25.66 1.70 -2.71
CA TYR A 69 24.59 2.35 -1.95
C TYR A 69 24.14 3.65 -2.58
N VAL A 70 25.09 4.47 -3.05
CA VAL A 70 24.79 5.74 -3.74
C VAL A 70 24.06 5.45 -5.05
N VAL A 71 24.55 4.50 -5.86
CA VAL A 71 23.88 4.11 -7.11
C VAL A 71 22.51 3.48 -6.84
N SER A 72 22.38 2.62 -5.82
CA SER A 72 21.08 2.01 -5.45
C SER A 72 20.03 3.06 -5.04
N PHE A 73 20.45 4.13 -4.36
CA PHE A 73 19.56 5.20 -3.92
C PHE A 73 18.94 5.99 -5.08
N PHE A 74 19.68 6.25 -6.17
CA PHE A 74 19.14 7.00 -7.32
C PHE A 74 18.55 6.11 -8.42
N SER A 75 18.98 4.84 -8.52
CA SER A 75 18.57 3.96 -9.61
C SER A 75 17.16 3.38 -9.44
N TRP A 76 16.64 3.23 -8.22
CA TRP A 76 15.36 2.54 -8.01
C TRP A 76 14.15 3.29 -8.59
N MET A 77 14.17 4.62 -8.50
CA MET A 77 13.05 5.47 -8.93
C MET A 77 12.87 5.51 -10.46
N PRO A 78 13.90 5.79 -11.28
CA PRO A 78 13.75 5.73 -12.73
C PRO A 78 13.41 4.33 -13.23
N GLU A 79 13.97 3.27 -12.62
CA GLU A 79 13.62 1.89 -12.99
C GLU A 79 12.16 1.54 -12.68
N ALA A 80 11.58 2.11 -11.61
CA ALA A 80 10.16 1.96 -11.32
C ALA A 80 9.27 2.68 -12.34
N LEU A 81 9.69 3.85 -12.82
CA LEU A 81 8.93 4.67 -13.77
C LEU A 81 9.02 4.17 -15.22
N LYS A 82 10.07 3.42 -15.58
CA LYS A 82 10.24 2.86 -16.94
C LYS A 82 9.26 1.75 -17.27
N LYS A 83 8.66 1.09 -16.27
CA LYS A 83 7.76 -0.05 -16.50
C LYS A 83 6.51 0.36 -17.26
N SER A 84 6.25 -0.32 -18.37
CA SER A 84 5.05 -0.09 -19.17
C SER A 84 3.79 -0.54 -18.42
N GLN A 85 2.66 0.09 -18.72
CA GLN A 85 1.39 -0.24 -18.06
C GLN A 85 0.97 -1.71 -18.31
N THR A 86 1.22 -2.22 -19.52
CA THR A 86 0.90 -3.61 -19.90
C THR A 86 1.69 -4.61 -19.07
N GLU A 87 2.99 -4.36 -18.86
CA GLU A 87 3.82 -5.18 -17.96
C GLU A 87 3.33 -5.12 -16.50
N ILE A 88 2.86 -3.95 -16.05
CA ILE A 88 2.31 -3.81 -14.68
C ILE A 88 1.04 -4.66 -14.54
N ILE A 89 0.15 -4.64 -15.53
CA ILE A 89 -1.09 -5.44 -15.50
C ILE A 89 -0.76 -6.93 -15.47
N GLU A 90 0.20 -7.39 -16.27
CA GLU A 90 0.60 -8.80 -16.31
C GLU A 90 1.28 -9.26 -15.00
N HIS A 91 2.17 -8.44 -14.43
CA HIS A 91 2.96 -8.82 -13.25
C HIS A 91 2.28 -8.55 -11.89
N ALA A 92 1.46 -7.50 -11.79
CA ALA A 92 0.81 -7.08 -10.55
C ALA A 92 -0.71 -7.29 -10.55
N GLY A 93 -1.31 -7.49 -11.73
CA GLY A 93 -2.75 -7.60 -11.90
C GLY A 93 -3.42 -6.27 -12.23
N LEU A 94 -4.65 -6.36 -12.72
CA LEU A 94 -5.44 -5.19 -13.14
C LEU A 94 -5.68 -4.20 -11.98
N ASP A 95 -6.03 -4.69 -10.79
CA ASP A 95 -6.41 -3.85 -9.65
C ASP A 95 -5.25 -2.95 -9.18
N SER A 96 -4.04 -3.52 -9.08
CA SER A 96 -2.83 -2.75 -8.76
C SER A 96 -2.50 -1.70 -9.83
N ALA A 97 -2.73 -2.02 -11.11
CA ALA A 97 -2.51 -1.07 -12.20
C ALA A 97 -3.52 0.10 -12.16
N ILE A 98 -4.79 -0.19 -11.84
CA ILE A 98 -5.82 0.84 -11.64
C ILE A 98 -5.47 1.72 -10.44
N TYR A 99 -4.98 1.14 -9.34
CA TYR A 99 -4.53 1.90 -8.18
C TYR A 99 -3.40 2.90 -8.51
N LEU A 100 -2.39 2.48 -9.26
CA LEU A 100 -1.32 3.37 -9.72
C LEU A 100 -1.84 4.50 -10.62
N ARG A 101 -2.86 4.21 -11.44
CA ARG A 101 -3.48 5.22 -12.30
C ARG A 101 -4.18 6.33 -11.51
N ILE A 102 -4.68 6.06 -10.30
CA ILE A 102 -5.27 7.10 -9.43
C ILE A 102 -4.22 8.17 -9.07
N TYR A 103 -2.97 7.77 -8.82
CA TYR A 103 -1.88 8.72 -8.54
C TYR A 103 -1.52 9.56 -9.77
N VAL A 104 -1.42 8.93 -10.94
CA VAL A 104 -1.13 9.63 -12.20
C VAL A 104 -2.28 10.57 -12.58
N LEU A 105 -3.52 10.15 -12.36
CA LEU A 105 -4.72 10.97 -12.50
C LEU A 105 -4.66 12.19 -11.58
N GLY A 106 -4.30 11.99 -10.31
CA GLY A 106 -4.10 13.08 -9.35
C GLY A 106 -3.09 14.10 -9.87
N LEU A 107 -1.92 13.66 -10.34
CA LEU A 107 -0.92 14.56 -10.93
C LEU A 107 -1.45 15.28 -12.18
N LYS A 108 -2.16 14.59 -13.08
CA LYS A 108 -2.78 15.20 -14.28
C LYS A 108 -3.79 16.30 -13.94
N ILE A 109 -4.54 16.14 -12.84
CA ILE A 109 -5.50 17.16 -12.39
C ILE A 109 -4.77 18.30 -11.68
N PHE A 110 -3.92 17.99 -10.70
CA PHE A 110 -3.33 19.00 -9.82
C PHE A 110 -2.24 19.84 -10.49
N VAL A 111 -1.43 19.29 -11.41
CA VAL A 111 -0.35 20.05 -12.07
C VAL A 111 -0.86 21.31 -12.79
N PRO A 112 -1.82 21.24 -13.73
CA PRO A 112 -2.34 22.45 -14.40
C PRO A 112 -3.08 23.38 -13.43
N LEU A 113 -3.77 22.84 -12.43
CA LEU A 113 -4.43 23.63 -11.38
C LEU A 113 -3.43 24.43 -10.56
N THR A 114 -2.34 23.80 -10.11
CA THR A 114 -1.26 24.45 -9.35
C THR A 114 -0.56 25.49 -10.20
N VAL A 115 -0.20 25.19 -11.46
CA VAL A 115 0.42 26.17 -12.36
C VAL A 115 -0.49 27.38 -12.57
N SER A 116 -1.78 27.15 -12.81
CA SER A 116 -2.75 28.24 -13.00
C SER A 116 -2.98 29.04 -11.73
N ALA A 117 -2.99 28.40 -10.56
CA ALA A 117 -3.10 29.07 -9.28
C ALA A 117 -1.86 29.94 -8.99
N LEU A 118 -0.66 29.44 -9.27
CA LEU A 118 0.59 30.18 -9.11
C LEU A 118 0.67 31.39 -10.05
N LEU A 119 0.23 31.25 -11.30
CA LEU A 119 0.37 32.29 -12.32
C LEU A 119 -0.77 33.33 -12.32
N VAL A 120 -1.98 32.96 -11.91
CA VAL A 120 -3.16 33.84 -11.98
C VAL A 120 -3.66 34.20 -10.60
N ILE A 121 -3.95 33.21 -9.75
CA ILE A 121 -4.61 33.43 -8.46
C ILE A 121 -3.68 34.18 -7.50
N ILE A 122 -2.41 33.78 -7.39
CA ILE A 122 -1.45 34.44 -6.47
C ILE A 122 -1.22 35.92 -6.83
N PRO A 123 -0.92 36.30 -8.08
CA PRO A 123 -0.73 37.71 -8.43
C PRO A 123 -1.99 38.56 -8.20
N VAL A 124 -3.18 38.01 -8.50
CA VAL A 124 -4.46 38.70 -8.26
C VAL A 124 -4.67 38.93 -6.76
N ASN A 125 -4.41 37.92 -5.93
CA ASN A 125 -4.53 38.04 -4.48
C ASN A 125 -3.56 39.05 -3.90
N VAL A 126 -2.30 39.05 -4.34
CA VAL A 126 -1.28 39.99 -3.85
C VAL A 126 -1.57 41.43 -4.29
N SER A 127 -2.11 41.62 -5.50
CA SER A 127 -2.54 42.96 -6.00
C SER A 127 -3.69 43.58 -5.20
N GLY A 128 -4.34 42.79 -4.33
CA GLY A 128 -5.43 43.18 -3.44
C GLY A 128 -5.16 44.43 -2.62
N GLY A 129 -3.96 44.54 -2.04
CA GLY A 129 -3.45 45.71 -1.31
C GLY A 129 -4.17 46.09 -0.01
N THR A 130 -5.34 45.52 0.28
CA THR A 130 -6.20 45.94 1.41
C THR A 130 -5.55 45.71 2.78
N LEU A 131 -4.81 44.60 2.95
CA LEU A 131 -4.16 44.28 4.22
C LEU A 131 -2.97 45.18 4.56
N LEU A 132 -2.35 45.84 3.58
CA LEU A 132 -1.28 46.82 3.83
C LEU A 132 -1.82 48.10 4.48
N SER A 133 -3.07 48.48 4.19
CA SER A 133 -3.75 49.62 4.79
C SER A 133 -4.30 49.34 6.19
N LEU A 134 -4.61 48.07 6.50
CA LEU A 134 -5.18 47.62 7.78
C LEU A 134 -4.14 47.11 8.78
N LYS A 135 -2.84 47.11 8.42
CA LYS A 135 -1.73 46.70 9.29
C LYS A 135 -1.63 47.49 10.61
N LYS A 136 -2.35 48.62 10.72
CA LYS A 136 -2.32 49.47 11.91
C LYS A 136 -3.08 48.89 13.10
N ASP A 137 -4.06 48.01 12.89
CA ASP A 137 -5.01 47.61 13.95
C ASP A 137 -5.14 46.10 14.21
N VAL A 138 -4.61 45.20 13.35
CA VAL A 138 -4.75 43.73 13.51
C VAL A 138 -3.49 42.97 13.07
N PHE A 139 -3.08 41.97 13.85
CA PHE A 139 -1.99 41.03 13.52
C PHE A 139 -2.42 40.07 12.41
N PHE A 140 -2.16 40.42 11.15
CA PHE A 140 -2.36 39.51 10.00
C PHE A 140 -1.09 38.71 9.72
N ASN A 141 -1.23 37.39 9.51
CA ASN A 141 -0.11 36.53 9.15
C ASN A 141 0.23 36.69 7.65
N ASP A 142 1.48 36.45 7.26
CA ASP A 142 1.92 36.58 5.87
C ASP A 142 1.20 35.64 4.88
N ILE A 143 0.64 34.54 5.39
CA ILE A 143 -0.15 33.56 4.62
C ILE A 143 -1.53 34.13 4.25
N ASP A 144 -2.11 34.97 5.10
CA ASP A 144 -3.44 35.56 4.89
C ASP A 144 -3.43 36.57 3.73
N LYS A 145 -2.24 37.07 3.35
CA LYS A 145 -2.02 37.92 2.17
C LYS A 145 -2.15 37.17 0.85
N LEU A 146 -1.94 35.86 0.85
CA LEU A 146 -2.04 35.00 -0.34
C LEU A 146 -3.47 34.47 -0.54
N SER A 147 -4.36 34.71 0.41
CA SER A 147 -5.74 34.24 0.41
C SER A 147 -6.70 35.31 -0.09
N ILE A 148 -7.93 34.90 -0.37
CA ILE A 148 -9.05 35.76 -0.78
C ILE A 148 -9.34 36.88 0.23
N SER A 149 -8.92 36.70 1.50
CA SER A 149 -9.01 37.69 2.57
C SER A 149 -8.24 38.99 2.33
N ASN A 150 -7.30 39.02 1.37
CA ASN A 150 -6.61 40.26 1.01
C ASN A 150 -7.40 41.15 0.03
N ILE A 151 -8.50 40.64 -0.53
CA ILE A 151 -9.33 41.35 -1.51
C ILE A 151 -10.42 42.14 -0.76
N SER A 152 -10.58 43.42 -1.08
CA SER A 152 -11.63 44.26 -0.50
C SER A 152 -13.02 43.86 -0.98
N ASP A 153 -14.00 43.95 -0.10
CA ASP A 153 -15.41 43.68 -0.43
C ASP A 153 -15.88 44.57 -1.60
N GLY A 154 -16.61 43.97 -2.55
CA GLY A 154 -17.11 44.68 -3.75
C GLY A 154 -16.10 44.83 -4.90
N SER A 155 -14.89 44.26 -4.79
CA SER A 155 -13.88 44.33 -5.86
C SER A 155 -14.23 43.43 -7.05
N GLU A 156 -13.97 43.91 -8.27
CA GLU A 156 -14.13 43.11 -9.51
C GLU A 156 -13.20 41.88 -9.55
N ARG A 157 -12.19 41.82 -8.69
CA ARG A 157 -11.22 40.70 -8.60
C ARG A 157 -11.88 39.36 -8.24
N PHE A 158 -13.03 39.38 -7.56
CA PHE A 158 -13.78 38.15 -7.26
C PHE A 158 -14.26 37.42 -8.53
N TRP A 159 -14.48 38.15 -9.64
CA TRP A 159 -14.84 37.52 -10.92
C TRP A 159 -13.75 36.58 -11.43
N VAL A 160 -12.47 36.90 -11.19
CA VAL A 160 -11.36 36.03 -11.59
C VAL A 160 -11.43 34.70 -10.84
N HIS A 161 -11.69 34.73 -9.53
CA HIS A 161 -11.85 33.51 -8.74
C HIS A 161 -13.05 32.68 -9.20
N LEU A 162 -14.17 33.33 -9.53
CA LEU A 162 -15.36 32.66 -10.04
C LEU A 162 -15.07 31.95 -11.37
N VAL A 163 -14.48 32.66 -12.34
CA VAL A 163 -14.12 32.10 -13.64
C VAL A 163 -13.12 30.95 -13.49
N MET A 164 -12.08 31.13 -12.68
CA MET A 164 -11.08 30.09 -12.40
C MET A 164 -11.69 28.85 -11.76
N ALA A 165 -12.64 29.01 -10.83
CA ALA A 165 -13.34 27.88 -10.22
C ALA A 165 -14.16 27.07 -11.24
N TYR A 166 -14.84 27.73 -12.17
CA TYR A 166 -15.53 27.06 -13.28
C TYR A 166 -14.55 26.32 -14.20
N LEU A 167 -13.44 26.97 -14.59
CA LEU A 167 -12.40 26.34 -15.42
C LEU A 167 -11.80 25.10 -14.74
N PHE A 168 -11.48 25.18 -13.45
CA PHE A 168 -10.96 24.05 -12.69
C PHE A 168 -11.98 22.92 -12.56
N THR A 169 -13.24 23.24 -12.36
CA THR A 169 -14.32 22.25 -12.27
C THR A 169 -14.51 21.52 -13.61
N ILE A 170 -14.61 22.27 -14.72
CA ILE A 170 -14.75 21.71 -16.06
C ILE A 170 -13.54 20.82 -16.40
N TRP A 171 -12.33 21.31 -16.14
CA TRP A 171 -11.09 20.54 -16.36
C TRP A 171 -11.06 19.24 -15.56
N THR A 172 -11.37 19.31 -14.27
CA THR A 172 -11.37 18.15 -13.38
C THR A 172 -12.42 17.13 -13.82
N CYS A 173 -13.64 17.57 -14.13
CA CYS A 173 -14.70 16.69 -14.64
C CYS A 173 -14.32 16.04 -15.98
N TYR A 174 -13.69 16.80 -16.88
CA TYR A 174 -13.22 16.29 -18.18
C TYR A 174 -12.18 15.17 -18.00
N ILE A 175 -11.14 15.42 -17.20
CA ILE A 175 -10.09 14.43 -16.95
C ILE A 175 -10.64 13.20 -16.21
N LEU A 176 -11.53 13.39 -15.25
CA LEU A 176 -12.20 12.30 -14.54
C LEU A 176 -13.04 11.44 -15.49
N TYR A 177 -13.81 12.06 -16.39
CA TYR A 177 -14.61 11.34 -17.37
C TYR A 177 -13.73 10.50 -18.31
N MET A 178 -12.66 11.09 -18.85
CA MET A 178 -11.74 10.40 -19.75
C MET A 178 -11.07 9.18 -19.08
N GLU A 179 -10.57 9.33 -17.85
CA GLU A 179 -9.96 8.20 -17.15
C GLU A 179 -11.00 7.17 -16.67
N TYR A 180 -12.22 7.59 -16.32
CA TYR A 180 -13.31 6.67 -15.98
C TYR A 180 -13.67 5.77 -17.17
N CYS A 181 -13.84 6.34 -18.36
CA CYS A 181 -14.09 5.57 -19.59
C CYS A 181 -12.96 4.59 -19.88
N ASN A 182 -11.71 5.01 -19.72
CA ASN A 182 -10.54 4.16 -19.92
C ASN A 182 -10.49 3.00 -18.91
N VAL A 183 -10.74 3.26 -17.62
CA VAL A 183 -10.80 2.23 -16.57
C VAL A 183 -11.95 1.25 -16.82
N ALA A 184 -13.11 1.75 -17.22
CA ALA A 184 -14.25 0.90 -17.58
C ALA A 184 -13.90 -0.03 -18.75
N PHE A 185 -13.23 0.48 -19.79
CA PHE A 185 -12.77 -0.32 -20.93
C PHE A 185 -11.76 -1.40 -20.50
N MET A 186 -10.73 -1.03 -19.74
CA MET A 186 -9.73 -1.98 -19.25
C MET A 186 -10.36 -3.11 -18.41
N ARG A 187 -11.32 -2.75 -17.55
CA ARG A 187 -12.04 -3.72 -16.73
C ARG A 187 -12.91 -4.65 -17.59
N LEU A 188 -13.63 -4.10 -18.56
CA LEU A 188 -14.46 -4.91 -19.47
C LEU A 188 -13.59 -5.86 -20.30
N HIS A 189 -12.48 -5.37 -20.85
CA HIS A 189 -11.52 -6.18 -21.60
C HIS A 189 -10.97 -7.31 -20.73
N PHE A 190 -10.52 -7.00 -19.52
CA PHE A 190 -10.03 -8.02 -18.59
C PHE A 190 -11.08 -9.06 -18.23
N LEU A 191 -12.33 -8.67 -17.99
CA LEU A 191 -13.43 -9.60 -17.72
C LEU A 191 -13.76 -10.48 -18.92
N ALA A 192 -13.65 -9.96 -20.15
CA ALA A 192 -13.84 -10.74 -21.37
C ALA A 192 -12.69 -11.74 -21.61
N THR A 193 -11.45 -11.38 -21.27
CA THR A 193 -10.28 -12.26 -21.40
C THR A 193 -10.18 -13.29 -20.27
N GLN A 194 -10.72 -12.99 -19.08
CA GLN A 194 -10.65 -13.89 -17.93
C GLN A 194 -11.65 -15.05 -18.08
N HIS A 195 -11.16 -16.21 -18.52
CA HIS A 195 -11.94 -17.43 -18.69
C HIS A 195 -12.58 -17.87 -17.35
N THR A 196 -13.92 -17.81 -17.29
CA THR A 196 -14.84 -18.37 -16.27
C THR A 196 -14.24 -18.60 -14.87
N ALA A 197 -14.12 -17.52 -14.09
CA ALA A 197 -13.85 -17.63 -12.65
C ALA A 197 -15.01 -18.36 -11.96
N VAL A 198 -14.73 -19.57 -11.46
CA VAL A 198 -15.59 -20.43 -10.61
C VAL A 198 -16.28 -19.66 -9.46
N LEU A 199 -15.70 -18.53 -9.03
CA LEU A 199 -16.21 -17.65 -7.99
C LEU A 199 -17.54 -16.95 -8.35
N SER A 200 -17.75 -16.55 -9.61
CA SER A 200 -19.02 -15.97 -10.05
C SER A 200 -20.18 -16.95 -9.79
N ASN A 201 -19.99 -18.20 -10.21
CA ASN A 201 -21.01 -19.25 -10.05
C ASN A 201 -21.32 -19.56 -8.57
N SER A 202 -20.34 -19.46 -7.66
CA SER A 202 -20.57 -19.69 -6.23
C SER A 202 -21.37 -18.58 -5.53
N LEU A 203 -21.18 -17.32 -5.92
CA LEU A 203 -21.90 -16.17 -5.35
C LEU A 203 -23.35 -16.10 -5.83
N TRP A 204 -23.59 -16.44 -7.10
CA TRP A 204 -24.94 -16.57 -7.63
C TRP A 204 -25.73 -17.63 -6.87
N LEU A 205 -25.14 -18.80 -6.60
CA LEU A 205 -25.82 -19.87 -5.83
C LEU A 205 -26.11 -19.48 -4.37
N SER A 206 -25.21 -18.71 -3.73
CA SER A 206 -25.44 -18.20 -2.38
C SER A 206 -26.61 -17.21 -2.32
N LYS A 207 -26.69 -16.25 -3.25
CA LYS A 207 -27.83 -15.31 -3.33
C LYS A 207 -29.14 -15.99 -3.75
N TYR A 208 -29.09 -16.92 -4.70
CA TYR A 208 -30.27 -17.65 -5.17
C TYR A 208 -30.86 -18.54 -4.07
N SER A 209 -30.02 -19.15 -3.23
CA SER A 209 -30.44 -19.96 -2.08
C SER A 209 -31.18 -19.14 -1.02
N GLN A 210 -30.89 -17.85 -0.88
CA GLN A 210 -31.49 -16.98 0.14
C GLN A 210 -32.87 -16.45 -0.29
N TYR A 211 -33.10 -16.28 -1.60
CA TYR A 211 -34.41 -15.92 -2.16
C TYR A 211 -35.43 -17.06 -2.14
N PHE A 212 -34.97 -18.32 -2.18
CA PHE A 212 -35.84 -19.48 -2.30
C PHE A 212 -36.36 -20.07 -0.98
N GLN A 213 -36.00 -19.49 0.17
CA GLN A 213 -36.53 -19.91 1.48
C GLN A 213 -38.00 -19.50 1.71
N GLY A 214 -38.60 -18.68 0.84
CA GLY A 214 -39.98 -18.17 0.98
C GLY A 214 -41.06 -18.84 0.12
N ILE A 215 -40.73 -19.81 -0.75
CA ILE A 215 -41.71 -20.41 -1.67
C ILE A 215 -42.04 -21.84 -1.24
N GLN A 216 -43.27 -22.04 -0.75
CA GLN A 216 -43.82 -23.33 -0.32
C GLN A 216 -44.23 -24.21 -1.53
N SER A 217 -43.33 -24.43 -2.50
CA SER A 217 -43.56 -25.39 -3.59
C SER A 217 -42.28 -26.16 -3.93
N GLN A 218 -41.93 -27.08 -3.04
CA GLN A 218 -40.74 -27.95 -3.13
C GLN A 218 -40.92 -29.14 -4.10
N ARG A 219 -42.12 -29.37 -4.65
CA ARG A 219 -42.42 -30.60 -5.41
C ARG A 219 -42.15 -30.54 -6.91
N VAL A 220 -42.14 -29.36 -7.53
CA VAL A 220 -41.94 -29.25 -9.00
C VAL A 220 -40.45 -29.06 -9.38
N TRP A 221 -39.65 -28.47 -8.49
CA TRP A 221 -38.25 -28.10 -8.77
C TRP A 221 -37.24 -29.24 -8.61
N THR A 222 -37.59 -30.30 -7.87
CA THR A 222 -36.67 -31.41 -7.57
C THR A 222 -36.45 -32.36 -8.76
N ILE A 223 -37.27 -32.30 -9.81
CA ILE A 223 -37.17 -33.19 -10.97
C ILE A 223 -36.24 -32.61 -12.04
N SER A 224 -36.39 -31.33 -12.43
CA SER A 224 -35.55 -30.72 -13.46
C SER A 224 -34.12 -30.39 -13.00
N PHE A 225 -33.92 -30.16 -11.70
CA PHE A 225 -32.63 -29.74 -11.13
C PHE A 225 -32.01 -30.76 -10.17
N ARG A 226 -32.48 -32.02 -10.15
CA ARG A 226 -31.99 -33.04 -9.21
C ARG A 226 -30.47 -33.23 -9.25
N ARG A 227 -29.89 -33.19 -10.46
CA ARG A 227 -28.44 -33.37 -10.69
C ARG A 227 -27.60 -32.17 -10.26
N ILE A 228 -28.18 -30.96 -10.28
CA ILE A 228 -27.52 -29.71 -9.87
C ILE A 228 -27.67 -29.51 -8.35
N ILE A 229 -28.85 -29.83 -7.79
CA ILE A 229 -29.14 -29.69 -6.36
C ILE A 229 -28.30 -30.63 -5.49
N LEU A 230 -28.15 -31.91 -5.90
CA LEU A 230 -27.25 -32.87 -5.23
C LEU A 230 -25.80 -32.40 -5.23
N ASN A 231 -25.37 -31.70 -6.28
CA ASN A 231 -24.04 -31.14 -6.35
C ASN A 231 -23.91 -29.92 -5.43
N THR A 232 -24.92 -29.05 -5.33
CA THR A 232 -24.91 -27.92 -4.39
C THR A 232 -24.98 -28.30 -2.92
N THR A 233 -25.71 -29.35 -2.53
CA THR A 233 -25.76 -29.81 -1.12
C THR A 233 -24.48 -30.51 -0.69
N LEU A 234 -23.85 -31.26 -1.60
CA LEU A 234 -22.49 -31.78 -1.40
C LEU A 234 -21.46 -30.66 -1.35
N VAL A 235 -21.55 -29.66 -2.24
CA VAL A 235 -20.64 -28.50 -2.27
C VAL A 235 -20.80 -27.62 -1.02
N THR A 236 -22.02 -27.39 -0.52
CA THR A 236 -22.21 -26.66 0.75
C THR A 236 -21.70 -27.44 1.95
N ARG A 237 -21.93 -28.76 2.03
CA ARG A 237 -21.34 -29.60 3.09
C ARG A 237 -19.82 -29.71 3.01
N LEU A 238 -19.27 -29.74 1.79
CA LEU A 238 -17.83 -29.67 1.56
C LEU A 238 -17.28 -28.29 1.94
N PHE A 239 -18.00 -27.20 1.66
CA PHE A 239 -17.59 -25.85 2.07
C PHE A 239 -17.62 -25.66 3.59
N THR A 240 -18.65 -26.12 4.29
CA THR A 240 -18.71 -26.06 5.77
C THR A 240 -17.63 -26.95 6.39
N MET A 241 -17.40 -28.15 5.84
CA MET A 241 -16.26 -28.98 6.27
C MET A 241 -14.92 -28.34 5.93
N GLN A 242 -14.79 -27.64 4.80
CA GLN A 242 -13.58 -26.92 4.41
C GLN A 242 -13.30 -25.77 5.39
N THR A 243 -14.30 -25.00 5.80
CA THR A 243 -14.11 -23.90 6.77
C THR A 243 -13.70 -24.42 8.15
N ASP A 244 -14.31 -25.52 8.60
CA ASP A 244 -13.95 -26.16 9.87
C ASP A 244 -12.54 -26.76 9.79
N LEU A 245 -12.22 -27.47 8.71
CA LEU A 245 -10.91 -28.05 8.48
C LEU A 245 -9.83 -26.99 8.27
N LEU A 246 -10.12 -25.86 7.62
CA LEU A 246 -9.22 -24.71 7.49
C LEU A 246 -9.02 -24.01 8.84
N SER A 247 -10.03 -23.94 9.70
CA SER A 247 -9.88 -23.42 11.06
C SER A 247 -8.99 -24.33 11.92
N LEU A 248 -9.12 -25.65 11.75
CA LEU A 248 -8.31 -26.66 12.44
C LEU A 248 -6.89 -26.74 11.88
N LEU A 249 -6.71 -26.61 10.56
CA LEU A 249 -5.41 -26.51 9.90
C LEU A 249 -4.72 -25.18 10.20
N GLY A 250 -5.47 -24.09 10.30
CA GLY A 250 -5.00 -22.77 10.73
C GLY A 250 -4.49 -22.83 12.17
N ARG A 251 -5.25 -23.46 13.08
CA ARG A 251 -4.77 -23.77 14.44
C ARG A 251 -3.55 -24.70 14.40
N ARG A 252 -3.56 -25.83 13.70
CA ARG A 252 -2.40 -26.74 13.61
C ARG A 252 -1.15 -26.06 13.06
N LYS A 253 -1.24 -25.25 11.99
CA LYS A 253 -0.10 -24.50 11.44
C LYS A 253 0.37 -23.42 12.43
N GLY A 254 -0.55 -22.69 13.06
CA GLY A 254 -0.22 -21.71 14.10
C GLY A 254 0.51 -22.33 15.29
N TYR A 255 -0.01 -23.44 15.83
CA TYR A 255 0.63 -24.18 16.92
C TYR A 255 1.98 -24.80 16.48
N LYS A 256 2.05 -25.45 15.31
CA LYS A 256 3.26 -26.15 14.84
C LYS A 256 4.35 -25.20 14.32
N ILE A 257 4.04 -23.98 13.88
CA ILE A 257 5.07 -23.00 13.49
C ILE A 257 5.48 -22.17 14.71
N GLY A 258 4.52 -21.69 15.50
CA GLY A 258 4.78 -20.89 16.69
C GLY A 258 5.51 -21.65 17.80
N TRP A 259 5.04 -22.85 18.18
CA TRP A 259 5.63 -23.60 19.31
C TRP A 259 6.96 -24.27 18.96
N THR A 260 7.14 -24.75 17.73
CA THR A 260 8.38 -25.45 17.36
C THR A 260 9.55 -24.49 17.17
N ILE A 261 9.29 -23.25 16.72
CA ILE A 261 10.31 -22.19 16.62
C ILE A 261 10.63 -21.60 18.00
N THR A 262 9.64 -21.47 18.89
CA THR A 262 9.84 -20.93 20.24
C THR A 262 10.55 -21.95 21.16
N SER A 263 10.18 -23.24 21.08
CA SER A 263 10.80 -24.30 21.89
C SER A 263 12.21 -24.69 21.44
N SER A 264 12.54 -24.55 20.15
CA SER A 264 13.91 -24.77 19.65
C SER A 264 14.86 -23.63 20.00
N ASN A 265 14.40 -22.37 20.01
CA ASN A 265 15.20 -21.24 20.49
C ASN A 265 15.40 -21.25 22.01
N LEU A 266 14.40 -21.67 22.80
CA LEU A 266 14.55 -21.84 24.26
C LEU A 266 15.52 -22.98 24.62
N LYS A 267 15.65 -24.03 23.80
CA LYS A 267 16.68 -25.08 23.98
C LYS A 267 18.09 -24.64 23.60
N GLY A 268 18.25 -23.52 22.89
CA GLY A 268 19.54 -22.87 22.63
C GLY A 268 20.06 -22.01 23.78
N ILE A 269 19.21 -21.73 24.77
CA ILE A 269 19.53 -20.98 26.00
C ILE A 269 19.42 -21.96 27.18
N GLN A 270 20.29 -22.95 27.21
CA GLN A 270 20.60 -23.70 28.42
C GLN A 270 22.03 -23.32 28.83
N PRO A 271 22.24 -22.70 30.00
CA PRO A 271 23.60 -22.54 30.51
C PRO A 271 24.16 -23.94 30.79
N LYS A 272 25.09 -24.38 29.96
CA LYS A 272 25.87 -25.59 30.21
C LYS A 272 26.57 -25.45 31.57
N ASN A 273 26.16 -26.28 32.53
CA ASN A 273 26.94 -26.84 33.63
C ASN A 273 27.99 -25.91 34.28
N GLN A 274 27.57 -25.15 35.28
CA GLN A 274 28.46 -24.47 36.25
C GLN A 274 27.90 -24.52 37.69
N LEU A 275 27.31 -25.65 38.12
CA LEU A 275 26.93 -25.85 39.52
C LEU A 275 27.33 -27.21 40.12
N GLU A 276 28.07 -28.06 39.39
CA GLU A 276 28.58 -29.34 39.94
C GLU A 276 30.08 -29.30 40.29
N ARG A 277 30.69 -28.11 40.42
CA ARG A 277 32.16 -28.01 40.54
C ARG A 277 32.70 -27.07 41.61
N LEU A 278 31.95 -26.84 42.68
CA LEU A 278 32.49 -26.27 43.93
C LEU A 278 31.86 -27.03 45.11
N VAL A 279 32.72 -27.48 46.03
CA VAL A 279 32.43 -28.21 47.28
C VAL A 279 32.47 -29.74 47.20
N SER A 280 33.64 -30.28 46.82
CA SER A 280 34.25 -31.46 47.48
C SER A 280 35.71 -31.07 47.76
N TRP A 281 36.18 -31.04 49.01
CA TRP A 281 36.92 -32.08 49.78
C TRP A 281 37.45 -31.42 51.09
N PRO A 282 37.97 -32.11 52.14
CA PRO A 282 38.13 -33.56 52.37
C PRO A 282 37.62 -34.11 53.74
N LEU A 283 37.37 -35.43 53.76
CA LEU A 283 37.64 -36.47 54.78
C LEU A 283 38.56 -36.05 55.97
N TRP A 284 38.40 -36.35 57.29
CA TRP A 284 37.91 -37.45 58.19
C TRP A 284 37.95 -36.92 59.67
N PRO A 285 37.75 -37.65 60.81
CA PRO A 285 37.33 -39.05 61.06
C PRO A 285 36.20 -39.22 62.13
N ASN A 286 35.82 -40.49 62.34
CA ASN A 286 34.91 -41.05 63.34
C ASN A 286 35.13 -40.61 64.81
N ASN A 287 34.00 -40.45 65.53
CA ASN A 287 33.66 -41.22 66.73
C ASN A 287 32.14 -41.17 66.97
#